data_AF-A0A8T4BSE9-F1
#
_entry.id   AF-A0A8T4BSE9-F1
#
_cell.length_a   1.000
_cell.length_b   1.000
_cell.length_c   1.000
_cell.angle_alpha   90.00
_cell.angle_beta   90.00
_cell.angle_gamma   90.00
#
_symmetry.space_group_name_H-M   'P 1'
#
loop_
_entity.id
_entity.type
_entity.pdbx_description
1 polymer ?
#
loop_
_entity_poly.entity_id
_entity_poly.type
_entity_poly.pdbx_seq_one_letter_code
_entity_poly.pdbx_strand_id
1 'polypeptide(L)'
;MRYETKSIILGRKKGEKGSDTKPCFIALFDVNDPHKKNVVPVKIIEYENVHKVILRGFDLNYLLPGNDLVVNDLEFIEVTKEGPHVSIKGEQLK
;
A
#
# COMPACT_ATOMS: atom_id res chain seq x y z
N MET A 1 8.74 -10.28 -0.33
CA MET A 1 9.84 -9.30 -0.47
C MET A 1 9.73 -8.31 0.70
N ARG A 2 10.86 -7.90 1.28
CA ARG A 2 10.91 -6.93 2.39
C ARG A 2 11.39 -5.58 1.87
N TYR A 3 10.81 -4.49 2.38
CA TYR A 3 11.14 -3.12 2.01
C TYR A 3 11.26 -2.25 3.26
N GLU A 4 12.38 -1.57 3.41
CA GLU A 4 12.56 -0.49 4.40
C GLU A 4 11.89 0.78 3.85
N THR A 5 10.96 1.35 4.61
CA THR A 5 10.15 2.51 4.18
C THR A 5 9.52 3.16 5.41
N LYS A 6 9.34 4.48 5.40
CA LYS A 6 8.72 5.21 6.54
C LYS A 6 7.22 5.29 6.46
N SER A 7 6.68 5.36 5.26
CA SER A 7 5.23 5.29 5.04
C SER A 7 4.90 4.61 3.73
N ILE A 8 3.64 4.21 3.58
CA ILE A 8 3.08 3.73 2.31
C ILE A 8 1.73 4.37 2.01
N ILE A 9 1.46 4.51 0.71
CA ILE A 9 0.11 4.70 0.18
C ILE A 9 -0.27 3.44 -0.60
N LEU A 10 -1.37 2.81 -0.21
CA LEU A 10 -1.97 1.69 -0.92
C LEU A 10 -3.23 2.18 -1.63
N GLY A 11 -3.31 1.92 -2.94
CA GLY A 11 -4.46 2.31 -3.75
C GLY A 11 -4.84 1.27 -4.80
N ARG A 12 -6.10 1.33 -5.26
CA ARG A 12 -6.55 0.57 -6.44
C ARG A 12 -6.47 1.43 -7.69
N LYS A 13 -6.18 0.80 -8.82
CA LYS A 13 -6.27 1.40 -10.16
C LYS A 13 -7.59 1.02 -10.82
N LYS A 14 -7.98 1.78 -11.84
CA LYS A 14 -9.12 1.42 -12.70
C LYS A 14 -8.78 0.11 -13.41
N GLY A 15 -9.63 -0.89 -13.25
CA GLY A 15 -9.51 -2.17 -13.94
C GLY A 15 -10.63 -2.38 -14.95
N GLU A 16 -10.65 -3.56 -15.55
CA GLU A 16 -11.69 -3.98 -16.48
C GLU A 16 -13.07 -4.02 -15.80
N LYS A 17 -14.10 -3.60 -16.56
CA LYS A 17 -15.49 -3.58 -16.11
C LYS A 17 -16.01 -5.01 -16.03
N GLY A 18 -16.62 -5.39 -14.90
CA GLY A 18 -17.15 -6.74 -14.69
C GLY A 18 -16.13 -7.78 -14.20
N SER A 19 -14.84 -7.44 -14.13
CA SER A 19 -13.84 -8.31 -13.50
C SER A 19 -13.93 -8.27 -11.98
N ASP A 20 -13.82 -9.44 -11.34
CA ASP A 20 -13.73 -9.60 -9.88
C ASP A 20 -12.35 -9.20 -9.32
N THR A 21 -11.38 -8.93 -10.20
CA THR A 21 -10.06 -8.42 -9.80
C THR A 21 -9.85 -6.99 -10.28
N LYS A 22 -8.93 -6.29 -9.61
CA LYS A 22 -8.50 -4.94 -9.96
C LYS A 22 -6.99 -4.81 -9.80
N PRO A 23 -6.32 -3.98 -10.62
CA PRO A 23 -4.93 -3.63 -10.38
C PRO A 23 -4.80 -2.80 -9.10
N CYS A 24 -3.70 -2.97 -8.37
CA CYS A 24 -3.37 -2.14 -7.21
C CYS A 24 -1.90 -1.72 -7.24
N PHE A 25 -1.59 -0.68 -6.48
CA PHE A 25 -0.22 -0.20 -6.28
C PHE A 25 0.07 0.04 -4.81
N ILE A 26 1.34 -0.14 -4.44
CA ILE A 26 1.90 0.22 -3.15
C ILE A 26 3.01 1.24 -3.43
N ALA A 27 2.79 2.49 -3.05
CA ALA A 27 3.76 3.56 -3.16
C ALA A 27 4.52 3.70 -1.82
N LEU A 28 5.85 3.63 -1.87
CA LEU A 28 6.75 3.66 -0.71
C LEU A 28 7.39 5.04 -0.60
N PHE A 29 7.49 5.57 0.62
CA PHE A 29 8.03 6.90 0.89
C PHE A 29 9.00 6.88 2.08
N ASP A 30 9.99 7.77 2.03
CA ASP A 30 11.00 7.99 3.06
C ASP A 30 10.59 9.04 4.11
N VAL A 31 9.34 9.52 4.02
CA VAL A 31 8.73 10.48 4.96
C VAL A 31 7.33 10.03 5.35
N ASN A 32 6.88 10.43 6.55
CA ASN A 32 5.48 10.32 6.97
C ASN A 32 4.60 11.39 6.31
N ASP A 33 3.31 11.12 6.21
CA ASP A 33 2.29 11.99 5.61
C ASP A 33 2.67 12.53 4.22
N PRO A 34 3.04 11.65 3.27
CA PRO A 34 3.52 12.09 1.95
C PRO A 34 2.48 12.91 1.18
N HIS A 35 1.19 12.63 1.38
CA HIS A 35 0.06 13.38 0.79
C HIS A 35 -0.03 14.85 1.24
N LYS A 36 0.59 15.23 2.37
CA LYS A 36 0.63 16.62 2.86
C LYS A 36 1.92 17.36 2.45
N LYS A 37 2.96 16.61 2.07
CA LYS A 37 4.33 17.14 1.84
C LYS A 37 4.67 17.31 0.37
N ASN A 38 3.75 16.95 -0.54
CA ASN A 38 3.94 17.05 -1.99
C ASN A 38 5.20 16.34 -2.49
N VAL A 39 5.50 15.17 -1.91
CA VAL A 39 6.64 14.33 -2.24
C VAL A 39 6.23 13.19 -3.18
N VAL A 40 7.15 12.75 -4.04
CA VAL A 40 6.93 11.60 -4.93
C VAL A 40 7.37 10.29 -4.25
N PRO A 41 6.79 9.13 -4.62
CA PRO A 41 7.23 7.85 -4.07
C PRO A 41 8.67 7.52 -4.45
N VAL A 42 9.43 6.95 -3.52
CA VAL A 42 10.77 6.40 -3.77
C VAL A 42 10.66 5.15 -4.65
N LYS A 43 9.59 4.37 -4.45
CA LYS A 43 9.32 3.16 -5.22
C LYS A 43 7.82 2.93 -5.33
N ILE A 44 7.39 2.45 -6.49
CA ILE A 44 6.02 1.98 -6.70
C ILE A 44 6.08 0.50 -7.04
N ILE A 45 5.30 -0.30 -6.32
CA ILE A 45 5.11 -1.72 -6.59
C ILE A 45 3.70 -1.88 -7.15
N GLU A 46 3.59 -2.47 -8.33
CA GLU A 46 2.31 -2.65 -9.01
C GLU A 46 1.98 -4.13 -9.16
N TYR A 47 0.70 -4.46 -9.00
CA TYR A 47 0.18 -5.80 -9.20
C TYR A 47 -1.06 -5.75 -10.09
N GLU A 48 -0.99 -6.46 -11.20
CA GLU A 48 -2.14 -6.75 -12.05
C GLU A 48 -2.97 -7.90 -11.44
N ASN A 49 -4.29 -7.87 -11.65
CA ASN A 49 -5.25 -8.90 -11.23
C ASN A 49 -5.24 -9.24 -9.73
N VAL A 50 -5.59 -8.28 -8.87
CA VAL A 50 -5.72 -8.48 -7.42
C VAL A 50 -7.18 -8.53 -7.01
N HIS A 51 -7.56 -9.57 -6.26
CA HIS A 51 -8.91 -9.72 -5.70
C HIS A 51 -9.04 -8.98 -4.36
N LYS A 52 -8.02 -9.09 -3.49
CA LYS A 52 -7.96 -8.38 -2.21
C LYS A 52 -6.53 -8.17 -1.71
N VAL A 53 -6.36 -7.14 -0.89
CA VAL A 53 -5.12 -6.87 -0.14
C VAL A 53 -5.39 -7.12 1.35
N ILE A 54 -4.53 -7.87 2.01
CA ILE A 54 -4.64 -8.19 3.44
C ILE A 54 -3.53 -7.43 4.18
N LEU A 55 -3.91 -6.59 5.14
CA LEU A 55 -3.00 -5.81 5.97
C LEU A 55 -2.93 -6.42 7.38
N ARG A 56 -1.74 -6.59 7.95
CA ARG A 56 -1.54 -7.14 9.31
C ARG A 56 -0.47 -6.38 10.07
N GLY A 57 -0.75 -6.06 11.34
CA GLY A 57 0.21 -5.42 12.23
C GLY A 57 0.37 -3.91 12.02
N PHE A 58 -0.67 -3.25 11.50
CA PHE A 58 -0.66 -1.82 11.20
C PHE A 58 -1.73 -1.06 11.97
N ASP A 59 -1.42 0.16 12.38
CA ASP A 59 -2.37 1.22 12.60
C ASP A 59 -2.66 1.93 11.26
N LEU A 60 -3.93 1.96 10.87
CA LEU A 60 -4.36 2.29 9.51
C LEU A 60 -5.19 3.57 9.50
N ASN A 61 -4.80 4.53 8.66
CA ASN A 61 -5.61 5.71 8.39
C ASN A 61 -6.34 5.53 7.05
N TYR A 62 -7.67 5.50 7.09
CA TYR A 62 -8.51 5.48 5.89
C TYR A 62 -8.92 6.90 5.48
N LEU A 63 -8.41 7.36 4.34
CA LEU A 63 -8.64 8.72 3.87
C LEU A 63 -9.90 8.79 3.02
N LEU A 64 -11.01 9.23 3.62
CA LEU A 64 -12.32 9.39 2.94
C LEU A 64 -12.32 10.32 1.72
N PRO A 65 -11.45 11.34 1.61
CA PRO A 65 -11.34 12.13 0.37
C PRO A 65 -10.79 11.36 -0.84
N GLY A 66 -10.24 10.14 -0.64
CA GLY A 66 -9.66 9.30 -1.68
C GLY A 66 -10.15 7.84 -1.61
N ASN A 67 -9.51 6.95 -2.39
CA ASN A 67 -9.77 5.51 -2.36
C ASN A 67 -8.61 4.74 -1.70
N ASP A 68 -7.78 5.45 -0.94
CA ASP A 68 -6.45 4.97 -0.54
C ASP A 68 -6.34 4.81 0.97
N LEU A 69 -5.50 3.87 1.38
CA LEU A 69 -5.09 3.66 2.77
C LEU A 69 -3.68 4.22 2.95
N VAL A 70 -3.47 4.95 4.05
CA VAL A 70 -2.16 5.48 4.43
C VAL A 70 -1.71 4.84 5.74
N VAL A 71 -0.45 4.43 5.76
CA VAL A 71 0.21 3.85 6.93
C VAL A 71 1.52 4.60 7.16
N ASN A 72 1.67 5.19 8.36
CA ASN A 72 2.82 6.00 8.76
C ASN A 72 3.67 5.28 9.80
N ASP A 73 4.83 5.86 10.11
CA ASP A 73 5.72 5.44 11.20
C ASP A 73 6.23 4.02 11.03
N LEU A 74 6.43 3.57 9.79
CA LEU A 74 6.92 2.24 9.48
C LEU A 74 8.43 2.15 9.65
N GLU A 75 8.89 1.01 10.17
CA GLU A 75 10.29 0.59 10.05
C GLU A 75 10.48 -0.23 8.77
N PHE A 76 9.59 -1.21 8.54
CA PHE A 76 9.59 -2.01 7.32
C PHE A 76 8.20 -2.56 6.99
N ILE A 77 8.06 -3.01 5.75
CA ILE A 77 6.97 -3.88 5.31
C ILE A 77 7.49 -5.14 4.64
N GLU A 78 6.72 -6.21 4.73
CA GLU A 78 6.86 -7.44 3.97
C GLU A 78 5.62 -7.64 3.10
N VAL A 79 5.85 -7.74 1.79
CA VAL A 79 4.81 -7.96 0.79
C VAL A 79 4.94 -9.35 0.21
N THR A 80 3.86 -10.12 0.22
CA THR A 80 3.75 -11.42 -0.45
C THR A 80 2.55 -11.41 -1.41
N LYS A 81 2.68 -12.11 -2.55
CA LYS A 81 1.60 -12.33 -3.50
C LYS A 81 1.43 -13.82 -3.72
N GLU A 82 0.21 -14.31 -3.51
CA GLU A 82 -0.19 -15.71 -3.71
C GLU A 82 -1.45 -15.72 -4.59
N GLY A 83 -1.27 -16.06 -5.87
CA GLY A 83 -2.33 -15.96 -6.87
C GLY A 83 -2.91 -14.53 -6.94
N PRO A 84 -4.24 -14.35 -6.80
CA PRO A 84 -4.88 -13.04 -6.84
C PRO A 84 -4.86 -12.29 -5.50
N HIS A 85 -4.22 -12.83 -4.46
CA HIS A 85 -4.18 -12.23 -3.14
C HIS A 85 -2.81 -11.59 -2.87
N VAL A 86 -2.83 -10.36 -2.33
CA VAL A 86 -1.63 -9.67 -1.85
C VAL A 86 -1.75 -9.56 -0.33
N SER A 87 -0.70 -9.91 0.40
CA SER A 87 -0.59 -9.72 1.85
C SER A 87 0.55 -8.78 2.15
N ILE A 88 0.29 -7.81 3.03
CA ILE A 88 1.26 -6.86 3.54
C ILE A 88 1.30 -7.03 5.06
N LYS A 89 2.49 -7.23 5.61
CA LYS A 89 2.81 -7.17 7.04
C LYS A 89 3.78 -6.03 7.27
N GLY A 90 3.82 -5.45 8.46
CA GLY A 90 4.84 -4.47 8.80
C GLY A 90 4.96 -4.24 10.28
N GLU A 91 5.96 -3.44 10.63
CA GLU A 91 6.28 -3.02 11.99
C GLU A 91 6.38 -1.49 12.01
N GLN A 92 5.81 -0.88 13.05
CA GLN A 92 5.81 0.58 13.24
C GLN A 92 6.71 0.97 14.42
N LEU A 93 7.43 2.07 14.24
CA LEU A 93 8.17 2.76 15.30
C LEU A 93 7.14 3.29 16.30
N LYS A 94 7.13 2.73 17.51
CA LYS A 94 6.27 3.16 18.62
C LYS A 94 6.58 4.58 19.10
#